data_AF-A0A0T1X3R7-F1
#
_entry.id   AF-A0A0T1X3R7-F1
#
_cell.length_a   1.000
_cell.length_b   1.000
_cell.length_c   1.000
_cell.angle_alpha   90.00
_cell.angle_beta   90.00
_cell.angle_gamma   90.00
#
_symmetry.space_group_name_H-M   'P 1'
#
loop_
_entity.id
_entity.type
_entity.pdbx_description
1 polymer ?
#
loop_
_entity_poly.entity_id
_entity_poly.type
_entity_poly.pdbx_seq_one_letter_code
_entity_poly.pdbx_strand_id
1 'polypeptide(L)' 'MVGQLKAGEIQAIVSQKAQEIGIRGVEMGVKAFKGEALMKSTEKIGTITITTDNLKQPEINQALQDTECTN' A
#
# COMPACT_ATOMS: atom_id res chain seq x y z
N MET A 1 7.25 10.58 7.69
CA MET A 1 7.12 11.18 6.33
C MET A 1 5.94 12.12 6.21
N VAL A 2 4.76 11.81 6.75
CA VAL A 2 3.61 12.75 6.75
C VAL A 2 3.94 14.10 7.39
N GLY A 3 4.71 14.11 8.48
CA GLY A 3 5.21 15.35 9.10
C GLY A 3 6.09 16.18 8.17
N GLN A 4 6.95 15.54 7.37
CA GLN A 4 7.83 16.19 6.40
C GLN A 4 7.06 16.75 5.20
N LEU A 5 6.00 16.05 4.75
CA LEU A 5 5.10 16.53 3.71
C LEU A 5 4.33 17.77 4.17
N LYS A 6 3.85 17.78 5.43
CA LYS A 6 3.20 18.96 6.03
C LYS A 6 4.16 20.12 6.28
N ALA A 7 5.43 19.82 6.58
CA ALA A 7 6.48 20.82 6.75
C ALA A 7 7.02 21.38 5.42
N GLY A 8 6.58 20.84 4.28
CA GLY A 8 7.05 21.25 2.95
C GLY A 8 8.46 20.76 2.59
N GLU A 9 9.05 19.89 3.40
CA GLU A 9 10.39 19.32 3.16
C GLU A 9 10.39 18.31 2.01
N ILE A 10 9.24 17.66 1.76
CA ILE A 10 9.02 16.75 0.63
C ILE A 10 7.76 17.18 -0.13
N GLN A 11 7.78 17.08 -1.46
CA GLN A 11 6.66 17.50 -2.31
C GLN A 11 5.58 16.42 -2.48
N ALA A 12 5.98 15.15 -2.42
CA ALA A 12 5.07 14.02 -2.55
C ALA A 12 5.64 12.76 -1.87
N ILE A 13 4.75 11.85 -1.47
CA ILE A 13 5.08 10.50 -1.00
C ILE A 13 4.49 9.52 -2.00
N VAL A 14 5.32 8.69 -2.64
CA VAL A 14 4.83 7.55 -3.42
C VAL A 14 4.74 6.35 -2.50
N SER A 15 3.52 6.00 -2.08
CA SER A 15 3.28 4.88 -1.18
C SER A 15 2.85 3.62 -1.93
N GLN A 16 3.31 2.48 -1.42
CA GLN A 16 2.88 1.16 -1.88
C GLN A 16 1.58 0.77 -1.18
N LYS A 17 0.70 0.05 -1.88
CA LYS A 17 -0.54 -0.48 -1.31
C LYS A 17 -0.30 -1.76 -0.51
N ALA A 18 0.32 -1.64 0.66
CA ALA A 18 0.74 -2.78 1.49
C ALA A 18 -0.42 -3.75 1.83
N GLN A 19 -1.61 -3.23 2.13
CA GLN A 19 -2.80 -4.06 2.40
C GLN A 19 -3.21 -4.89 1.18
N GLU A 20 -3.23 -4.27 -0.02
CA GLU A 20 -3.55 -4.97 -1.27
C GLU A 20 -2.50 -6.05 -1.59
N ILE A 21 -1.22 -5.75 -1.35
CA ILE A 21 -0.12 -6.72 -1.47
C ILE A 21 -0.34 -7.91 -0.53
N GLY A 22 -0.70 -7.65 0.73
CA GLY A 22 -0.94 -8.68 1.74
C GLY A 22 -2.11 -9.61 1.37
N ILE A 23 -3.26 -9.04 0.98
CA ILE A 23 -4.44 -9.82 0.58
C ILE A 23 -4.12 -10.71 -0.61
N ARG A 24 -3.51 -10.16 -1.67
CA ARG A 24 -3.12 -10.94 -2.86
C ARG A 24 -2.09 -12.01 -2.52
N GLY A 25 -1.15 -11.73 -1.62
CA GLY A 25 -0.18 -12.70 -1.14
C GLY A 25 -0.85 -13.92 -0.48
N VAL A 26 -1.83 -13.68 0.39
CA VAL A 26 -2.61 -14.76 1.03
C VAL A 26 -3.43 -15.54 0.00
N GLU A 27 -4.12 -14.86 -0.92
CA GLU A 27 -4.89 -15.52 -1.97
C GLU A 27 -4.03 -16.42 -2.86
N MET A 28 -2.84 -15.93 -3.27
CA MET A 28 -1.89 -16.74 -4.03
C MET A 28 -1.40 -17.93 -3.21
N GLY A 29 -1.12 -17.75 -1.91
CA GLY A 29 -0.75 -18.85 -1.02
C GLY A 29 -1.84 -19.93 -0.92
N VAL A 30 -3.10 -19.52 -0.80
CA VAL A 30 -4.24 -20.44 -0.75
C VAL A 30 -4.43 -21.18 -2.09
N LYS A 31 -4.33 -20.47 -3.22
CA LYS A 31 -4.42 -21.09 -4.55
C LYS A 31 -3.28 -22.07 -4.80
N ALA A 32 -2.06 -21.73 -4.39
CA ALA A 32 -0.91 -22.63 -4.44
C ALA A 32 -1.15 -23.90 -3.62
N PHE A 33 -1.68 -23.74 -2.40
CA PHE A 33 -2.00 -24.86 -1.53
C PHE A 33 -3.07 -25.80 -2.12
N LYS A 34 -4.05 -25.25 -2.85
CA LYS A 34 -5.09 -26.02 -3.55
C LYS A 34 -4.63 -26.64 -4.87
N GLY A 35 -3.40 -26.38 -5.31
CA GLY A 35 -2.89 -26.83 -6.61
C GLY A 35 -3.51 -26.10 -7.81
N GLU A 36 -4.13 -24.95 -7.58
CA GLU A 36 -4.70 -24.12 -8.65
C GLU A 36 -3.60 -23.35 -9.40
N ALA A 37 -3.85 -23.02 -10.67
CA ALA A 37 -2.91 -22.25 -11.47
C ALA A 37 -2.69 -20.85 -10.87
N LEU A 38 -1.45 -20.57 -10.47
CA LEU A 38 -1.03 -19.24 -10.04
C LEU A 38 -0.92 -18.31 -11.25
N MET A 39 -1.26 -17.04 -11.06
CA MET A 39 -0.95 -16.02 -12.07
C MET A 39 0.57 -15.98 -12.27
N LYS A 40 1.01 -16.22 -13.51
CA LYS A 40 2.42 -16.41 -13.90
C LYS A 40 3.28 -15.14 -13.83
N SER A 41 2.72 -14.00 -13.47
CA SER A 41 3.39 -12.71 -13.57
C SER A 41 3.45 -12.02 -12.23
N THR A 42 4.58 -11.36 -11.96
CA THR A 42 4.69 -10.33 -10.92
C THR A 42 3.56 -9.33 -11.15
N GLU A 43 2.48 -9.43 -10.38
CA GLU A 43 1.39 -8.48 -10.47
C GLU A 43 1.92 -7.11 -10.06
N LYS A 44 1.88 -6.16 -10.99
CA LYS A 44 2.24 -4.77 -10.70
C LYS A 44 1.09 -4.16 -9.91
N ILE A 45 1.23 -4.18 -8.59
CA ILE A 45 0.32 -3.46 -7.71
C ILE A 45 0.65 -1.97 -7.85
N GLY A 46 -0.35 -1.17 -8.20
CA GLY A 46 -0.19 0.27 -8.39
C GLY A 46 0.24 0.97 -7.10
N THR A 47 0.97 2.07 -7.25
CA THR A 47 1.33 2.97 -6.14
C THR A 47 0.33 4.12 -6.02
N ILE A 48 0.21 4.69 -4.83
CA ILE A 48 -0.55 5.92 -4.59
C ILE A 48 0.44 7.06 -4.36
N THR A 49 0.28 8.16 -5.09
CA THR A 49 1.03 9.39 -4.85
C THR A 49 0.26 10.29 -3.90
N ILE A 50 0.88 10.64 -2.78
CA ILE A 50 0.31 11.44 -1.71
C ILE A 50 0.96 12.83 -1.76
N THR A 51 0.15 13.87 -1.88
CA THR A 51 0.54 15.28 -1.81
C THR A 51 -0.19 15.96 -0.65
N THR A 52 0.14 17.21 -0.35
CA THR A 52 -0.58 17.99 0.68
C THR A 52 -2.07 18.14 0.41
N ASP A 53 -2.47 18.12 -0.86
CA ASP A 53 -3.86 18.34 -1.30
C ASP A 53 -4.75 17.11 -1.06
N ASN A 54 -4.18 15.91 -1.24
CA ASN A 54 -4.92 14.67 -1.11
C ASN A 54 -4.79 14.03 0.29
N LEU A 55 -3.91 14.53 1.16
CA LEU A 55 -3.62 13.97 2.48
C LEU A 55 -4.84 13.73 3.38
N LYS A 56 -5.94 14.47 3.17
CA LYS A 56 -7.18 14.34 3.97
C LYS A 56 -8.16 13.29 3.42
N GLN A 57 -7.87 12.68 2.27
CA GLN A 57 -8.76 11.69 1.69
C GLN A 57 -8.66 10.36 2.45
N PRO A 58 -9.79 9.69 2.73
CA PRO A 58 -9.81 8.47 3.52
C PRO A 58 -9.02 7.32 2.87
N GLU A 59 -8.92 7.31 1.54
CA GLU A 59 -8.14 6.33 0.77
C GLU A 59 -6.62 6.46 1.00
N ILE A 60 -6.13 7.65 1.37
CA ILE A 60 -4.73 7.91 1.64
C ILE A 60 -4.33 7.36 3.01
N ASN A 61 -5.25 7.34 3.97
CA ASN A 61 -4.99 6.76 5.30
C ASN A 61 -4.66 5.26 5.22
N GLN A 62 -5.22 4.53 4.25
CA GLN A 62 -4.90 3.11 4.04
C GLN A 62 -3.56 2.92 3.32
N ALA A 63 -3.11 3.93 2.57
CA ALA A 63 -1.82 3.92 1.88
C ALA A 63 -0.68 4.39 2.79
N LEU A 64 -0.97 5.16 3.84
CA LEU A 64 0.00 5.53 4.85
C LEU A 64 0.26 4.35 5.79
N GLN A 65 1.53 4.04 6.02
CA GLN A 65 1.89 3.04 7.01
C GLN A 65 1.65 3.59 8.40
N ASP A 66 1.03 2.78 9.26
CA ASP A 66 0.91 3.06 10.68
C ASP A 66 2.31 3.21 11.28
N THR A 67 2.46 4.20 12.16
CA THR A 67 3.72 4.42 12.88
C THR A 67 3.95 3.40 13.99
N GLU A 68 2.94 2.60 14.31
CA GLU A 68 2.90 1.67 15.42
C GLU A 68 1.94 0.52 15.10
N CYS A 69 2.37 -0.72 15.31
CA CYS A 69 1.46 -1.87 15.27
C CYS A 69 0.58 -1.82 16.53
N THR A 70 -0.72 -1.61 16.37
CA THR A 70 -1.66 -1.74 17.49
C THR A 70 -1.78 -3.23 17.84
N ASN A 71 -1.32 -3.58 19.05
CA ASN A 71 -1.44 -4.92 19.64
C ASN A 71 -2.86 -5.16 20.17
#